data_AF-A0A3D1YHZ1-F1
#
_entry.id   AF-A0A3D1YHZ1-F1
#
_cell.length_a   1.000
_cell.length_b   1.000
_cell.length_c   1.000
_cell.angle_alpha   90.00
_cell.angle_beta   90.00
_cell.angle_gamma   90.00
#
_symmetry.space_group_name_H-M   'P 1'
#
loop_
_entity.id
_entity.type
_entity.pdbx_description
1 polymer ?
#
loop_
_entity_poly.entity_id
_entity_poly.type
_entity_poly.pdbx_seq_one_letter_code
_entity_poly.pdbx_strand_id
1 'polypeptide(L)'
;MAQPTTRTTFKDYCKRKLGWPVVELNLDDDQVEDCVDDALQFFQEYHFDATENTFLKHQISGSTVTLAGAPTGTFSNGEYFTGGTSGVRARVHEYHSANTTLRFKDPDIKFGGDGNTYYGNTTTTFSTSEILTGEDSGATATTHASTATVIGDFDNKFIDIAEAIIGVRRIIPFSDNESSGSGMFSVKYQFALNEVHNLGGDLVSHELKRQHLQLIGEMFTGSPMFRYNRHADKLWLDITWGADADIDDWIIVECDRILDPATYADIWGDIFLKQYATLLLKKQWGQNLIKYEGMQLPGGLTLNGRQLYDDAVTEIATIEEQMQLRYELPVDHLIG
;
A
#
# COMPACT_ATOMS: atom_id res chain seq x y z
N MET A 1 17.54 -19.61 -26.27
CA MET A 1 16.75 -18.54 -26.93
C MET A 1 16.88 -17.30 -26.06
N ALA A 2 17.15 -16.13 -26.63
CA ALA A 2 17.14 -14.88 -25.86
C ALA A 2 15.79 -14.74 -25.18
N GLN A 3 15.78 -14.60 -23.85
CA GLN A 3 14.56 -14.30 -23.12
C GLN A 3 14.09 -12.90 -23.57
N PRO A 4 12.79 -12.73 -23.82
CA PRO A 4 12.26 -11.39 -24.09
C PRO A 4 12.51 -10.54 -22.84
N THR A 5 13.03 -9.34 -23.03
CA THR A 5 13.36 -8.39 -21.94
C THR A 5 12.49 -7.14 -21.98
N THR A 6 11.66 -7.01 -23.01
CA THR A 6 10.74 -5.87 -23.20
C THR A 6 9.39 -6.38 -23.71
N ARG A 7 8.34 -5.61 -23.44
CA ARG A 7 6.98 -5.84 -23.95
C ARG A 7 6.96 -6.10 -25.46
N THR A 8 7.65 -5.28 -26.25
CA THR A 8 7.74 -5.47 -27.71
C THR A 8 8.36 -6.82 -28.09
N THR A 9 9.49 -7.19 -27.48
CA THR A 9 10.12 -8.49 -27.75
C THR A 9 9.27 -9.67 -27.28
N PHE A 10 8.44 -9.48 -26.25
CA PHE A 10 7.50 -10.47 -25.74
C PHE A 10 6.33 -10.68 -26.71
N LYS A 11 5.71 -9.61 -27.22
CA LYS A 11 4.70 -9.71 -28.28
C LYS A 11 5.22 -10.47 -29.50
N ASP A 12 6.42 -10.12 -29.97
CA ASP A 12 7.05 -10.80 -31.12
C ASP A 12 7.34 -12.28 -30.83
N TYR A 13 7.64 -12.62 -29.58
CA TYR A 13 7.76 -14.02 -29.17
C TYR A 13 6.42 -14.76 -29.27
N CYS A 14 5.33 -14.19 -28.73
CA CYS A 14 3.98 -14.77 -28.81
C CYS A 14 3.50 -14.92 -30.26
N LYS A 15 3.65 -13.87 -31.08
CA LYS A 15 3.32 -13.89 -32.52
C LYS A 15 4.10 -14.99 -33.26
N ARG A 16 5.40 -15.15 -33.00
CA ARG A 16 6.22 -16.21 -33.60
C ARG A 16 5.78 -17.62 -33.21
N LYS A 17 5.30 -17.82 -31.97
CA LYS A 17 4.77 -19.12 -31.53
C LYS A 17 3.47 -19.51 -32.25
N LEU A 18 2.69 -18.52 -32.67
CA LEU A 18 1.48 -18.72 -33.47
C LEU A 18 1.74 -18.87 -34.98
N GLY A 19 2.99 -18.73 -35.42
CA GLY A 19 3.38 -18.95 -36.82
C GLY A 19 3.70 -17.68 -37.61
N TRP A 20 3.71 -16.49 -36.99
CA TRP A 20 4.20 -15.28 -37.66
C TRP A 20 5.72 -15.38 -37.94
N PRO A 21 6.22 -14.96 -39.13
CA PRO A 21 5.52 -14.30 -40.23
C PRO A 21 4.99 -15.23 -41.33
N VAL A 22 5.06 -16.56 -41.14
CA VAL A 22 4.63 -17.54 -42.15
C VAL A 22 3.11 -17.57 -42.32
N VAL A 23 2.38 -17.34 -41.22
CA VAL A 23 0.91 -17.22 -41.20
C VAL A 23 0.52 -15.79 -40.90
N GLU A 24 -0.43 -15.25 -41.67
CA GLU A 24 -1.04 -13.95 -41.38
C GLU A 24 -1.99 -14.09 -40.18
N LEU A 25 -1.65 -13.41 -39.09
CA LEU A 25 -2.49 -13.32 -37.91
C LEU A 25 -3.49 -12.18 -38.11
N ASN A 26 -4.78 -12.50 -38.11
CA ASN A 26 -5.86 -11.51 -38.19
C ASN A 26 -6.09 -10.84 -36.83
N LEU A 27 -5.04 -10.22 -36.30
CA LEU A 27 -5.01 -9.55 -35.00
C LEU A 27 -4.50 -8.13 -35.21
N ASP A 28 -5.21 -7.18 -34.64
CA ASP A 28 -4.72 -5.80 -34.53
C ASP A 28 -3.69 -5.67 -33.40
N ASP A 29 -2.81 -4.66 -33.44
CA ASP A 29 -1.78 -4.53 -32.40
C ASP A 29 -2.36 -4.16 -31.03
N ASP A 30 -3.49 -3.43 -30.99
CA ASP A 30 -4.20 -3.11 -29.74
C ASP A 30 -4.77 -4.39 -29.10
N GLN A 31 -5.34 -5.29 -29.92
CA GLN A 31 -5.84 -6.59 -29.44
C GLN A 31 -4.73 -7.45 -28.85
N VAL A 32 -3.51 -7.31 -29.36
CA VAL A 32 -2.34 -8.03 -28.83
C VAL A 32 -1.87 -7.41 -27.53
N GLU A 33 -1.91 -6.08 -27.40
CA GLU A 33 -1.61 -5.40 -26.13
C GLU A 33 -2.58 -5.83 -25.03
N ASP A 34 -3.88 -5.77 -25.29
CA ASP A 34 -4.92 -6.15 -24.32
C ASP A 34 -4.71 -7.59 -23.81
N CYS A 35 -4.40 -8.54 -24.72
CA CYS A 35 -4.12 -9.92 -24.33
C CYS A 35 -2.85 -10.07 -23.47
N VAL A 36 -1.84 -9.21 -23.69
CA VAL A 36 -0.60 -9.22 -22.90
C VAL A 36 -0.84 -8.58 -21.54
N ASP A 37 -1.68 -7.55 -21.46
CA ASP A 37 -2.10 -6.92 -20.21
C ASP A 37 -2.92 -7.86 -19.34
N ASP A 38 -3.92 -8.52 -19.91
CA ASP A 38 -4.73 -9.54 -19.22
C ASP A 38 -3.84 -10.68 -18.70
N ALA A 39 -2.87 -11.13 -19.51
CA ALA A 39 -1.93 -12.17 -19.10
C ALA A 39 -1.04 -11.73 -17.93
N LEU A 40 -0.55 -10.49 -17.99
CA LEU A 40 0.30 -9.92 -16.95
C LEU A 40 -0.48 -9.72 -15.65
N GLN A 41 -1.71 -9.22 -15.73
CA GLN A 41 -2.58 -9.06 -14.57
C GLN A 41 -2.84 -10.41 -13.91
N PHE A 42 -3.22 -11.42 -14.69
CA PHE A 42 -3.46 -12.77 -14.16
C PHE A 42 -2.19 -13.35 -13.50
N PHE A 43 -1.02 -13.16 -14.11
CA PHE A 43 0.25 -13.59 -13.53
C PHE A 43 0.56 -12.87 -12.20
N GLN A 44 0.35 -11.55 -12.14
CA GLN A 44 0.61 -10.74 -10.94
C GLN A 44 -0.32 -11.07 -9.77
N GLU A 45 -1.55 -11.50 -10.05
CA GLU A 45 -2.53 -11.80 -8.99
C GLU A 45 -2.32 -13.17 -8.34
N TYR A 46 -1.83 -14.16 -9.08
CA TYR A 46 -1.86 -15.55 -8.63
C TYR A 46 -0.49 -16.25 -8.62
N HIS A 47 0.56 -15.65 -9.18
CA HIS A 47 1.88 -16.29 -9.23
C HIS A 47 2.84 -15.72 -8.18
N PHE A 48 3.40 -16.56 -7.32
CA PHE A 48 4.31 -16.12 -6.26
C PHE A 48 5.54 -15.35 -6.81
N ASP A 49 6.15 -15.78 -7.93
CA ASP A 49 7.31 -15.07 -8.53
C ASP A 49 6.98 -13.68 -9.08
N ALA A 50 5.69 -13.33 -9.20
CA ALA A 50 5.27 -11.98 -9.59
C ALA A 50 5.23 -11.00 -8.40
N THR A 51 5.45 -11.53 -7.19
CA THR A 51 5.32 -10.81 -5.93
C THR A 51 6.60 -10.93 -5.12
N GLU A 52 6.96 -9.89 -4.38
CA GLU A 52 8.07 -9.93 -3.43
C GLU A 52 7.62 -9.48 -2.05
N ASN A 53 8.13 -10.14 -1.01
CA ASN A 53 7.96 -9.68 0.36
C ASN A 53 8.94 -8.52 0.61
N THR A 54 8.40 -7.37 1.00
CA THR A 54 9.17 -6.16 1.27
C THR A 54 8.68 -5.46 2.54
N PHE A 55 9.58 -4.66 3.13
CA PHE A 55 9.27 -3.82 4.27
C PHE A 55 9.01 -2.39 3.81
N LEU A 56 7.73 -2.00 3.79
CA LEU A 56 7.36 -0.62 3.53
C LEU A 56 7.54 0.21 4.80
N LYS A 57 8.24 1.34 4.65
CA LYS A 57 8.41 2.34 5.71
C LYS A 57 7.54 3.53 5.37
N HIS A 58 6.62 3.88 6.25
CA HIS A 58 5.77 5.05 6.12
C HIS A 58 5.97 5.95 7.33
N GLN A 59 6.17 7.25 7.10
CA GLN A 59 6.21 8.24 8.17
C GLN A 59 4.81 8.81 8.36
N ILE A 60 4.32 8.81 9.60
CA ILE A 60 2.98 9.34 9.91
C ILE A 60 2.95 10.83 9.58
N SER A 61 2.12 11.19 8.60
CA SER A 61 1.93 12.58 8.22
C SER A 61 0.94 13.28 9.16
N GLY A 62 1.31 14.48 9.60
CA GLY A 62 0.38 15.40 10.26
C GLY A 62 -0.45 16.17 9.24
N SER A 63 -1.60 16.72 9.65
CA SER A 63 -2.37 17.60 8.79
C SER A 63 -1.63 18.89 8.49
N THR A 64 -1.80 19.42 7.28
CA THR A 64 -1.05 20.59 6.81
C THR A 64 -1.96 21.67 6.24
N VAL A 65 -1.66 22.91 6.60
CA VAL A 65 -2.23 24.11 5.97
C VAL A 65 -1.11 24.91 5.33
N THR A 66 -1.26 25.21 4.03
CA THR A 66 -0.32 26.06 3.32
C THR A 66 -0.67 27.52 3.58
N LEU A 67 0.32 28.33 3.96
CA LEU A 67 0.15 29.75 4.24
C LEU A 67 0.47 30.59 3.01
N ALA A 68 -0.16 31.76 2.88
CA ALA A 68 0.12 32.72 1.82
C ALA A 68 1.48 33.43 1.98
N GLY A 69 2.07 33.35 3.17
CA GLY A 69 3.35 33.96 3.50
C GLY A 69 3.82 33.56 4.90
N ALA A 70 4.95 34.13 5.32
CA ALA A 70 5.48 33.90 6.66
C ALA A 70 4.51 34.47 7.73
N PRO A 71 4.30 33.74 8.84
CA PRO A 71 3.48 34.22 9.95
C PRO A 71 4.10 35.47 10.60
N THR A 72 3.27 36.29 11.23
CA THR A 72 3.69 37.52 11.93
C THR A 72 4.44 37.25 13.23
N GLY A 73 4.38 36.01 13.73
CA GLY A 73 5.06 35.50 14.91
C GLY A 73 5.36 34.00 14.78
N THR A 74 5.83 33.38 15.86
CA THR A 74 6.07 31.93 15.89
C THR A 74 4.93 31.24 16.63
N PHE A 75 4.23 30.33 15.94
CA PHE A 75 3.26 29.45 16.58
C PHE A 75 3.99 28.47 17.50
N SER A 76 3.51 28.32 18.74
CA SER A 76 4.13 27.40 19.70
C SER A 76 3.65 25.97 19.45
N ASN A 77 4.51 24.97 19.62
CA ASN A 77 4.07 23.57 19.53
C ASN A 77 3.04 23.26 20.64
N GLY A 78 1.93 22.62 20.27
CA GLY A 78 0.82 22.27 21.16
C GLY A 78 -0.19 23.37 21.42
N GLU A 79 0.06 24.60 20.95
CA GLU A 79 -0.88 25.72 21.05
C GLU A 79 -2.09 25.51 20.14
N TYR A 80 -3.25 26.06 20.54
CA TYR A 80 -4.42 26.11 19.68
C TYR A 80 -4.39 27.34 18.77
N PHE A 81 -4.73 27.15 17.49
CA PHE A 81 -5.02 28.24 16.57
C PHE A 81 -6.41 28.09 15.98
N THR A 82 -7.06 29.22 15.69
CA THR A 82 -8.43 29.26 15.17
C THR A 82 -8.49 30.00 13.83
N GLY A 83 -9.25 29.46 12.88
CA GLY A 83 -9.59 30.08 11.61
C GLY A 83 -10.74 31.08 11.78
N GLY A 84 -10.53 32.31 11.33
CA GLY A 84 -11.49 33.41 11.52
C GLY A 84 -12.81 33.23 10.76
N THR A 85 -12.81 32.54 9.62
CA THR A 85 -14.00 32.35 8.76
C THR A 85 -14.59 30.96 8.95
N SER A 86 -13.75 29.93 8.97
CA SER A 86 -14.16 28.54 9.10
C SER A 86 -14.58 28.17 10.52
N GLY A 87 -14.09 28.90 11.54
CA GLY A 87 -14.32 28.58 12.94
C GLY A 87 -13.65 27.26 13.40
N VAL A 88 -12.80 26.69 12.54
CA VAL A 88 -12.00 25.50 12.82
C VAL A 88 -10.90 25.89 13.79
N ARG A 89 -10.70 25.08 14.82
CA ARG A 89 -9.61 25.19 15.79
C ARG A 89 -8.74 23.94 15.66
N ALA A 90 -7.42 24.06 15.70
CA ALA A 90 -6.54 22.89 15.69
C ALA A 90 -5.31 23.14 16.55
N ARG A 91 -4.59 22.08 16.92
CA ARG A 91 -3.33 22.17 17.66
C ARG A 91 -2.15 22.25 16.72
N VAL A 92 -1.26 23.20 16.95
CA VAL A 92 -0.02 23.35 16.21
C VAL A 92 0.91 22.19 16.54
N HIS A 93 1.51 21.57 15.51
CA HIS A 93 2.64 20.66 15.66
C HIS A 93 3.95 21.39 15.37
N GLU A 94 4.08 21.94 14.15
CA GLU A 94 5.28 22.67 13.73
C GLU A 94 5.03 23.54 12.51
N TYR A 95 5.68 24.71 12.46
CA TYR A 95 5.74 25.55 11.26
C TYR A 95 7.01 25.27 10.45
N HIS A 96 6.84 24.91 9.18
CA HIS A 96 7.92 24.73 8.22
C HIS A 96 8.10 25.97 7.34
N SER A 97 9.19 26.71 7.57
CA SER A 97 9.49 27.95 6.85
C SER A 97 9.86 27.72 5.38
N ALA A 98 10.44 26.57 5.04
CA ALA A 98 10.88 26.26 3.67
C ALA A 98 9.72 26.20 2.66
N ASN A 99 8.58 25.65 3.08
CA ASN A 99 7.39 25.47 2.23
C ASN A 99 6.21 26.32 2.69
N THR A 100 6.42 27.20 3.68
CA THR A 100 5.35 28.02 4.30
C THR A 100 4.15 27.18 4.75
N THR A 101 4.39 25.98 5.27
CA THR A 101 3.34 25.06 5.72
C THR A 101 3.29 25.01 7.24
N LEU A 102 2.09 25.10 7.80
CA LEU A 102 1.84 24.87 9.21
C LEU A 102 1.27 23.45 9.37
N ARG A 103 1.96 22.62 10.14
CA ARG A 103 1.51 21.26 10.49
C ARG A 103 0.69 21.34 11.77
N PHE A 104 -0.45 20.66 11.79
CA PHE A 104 -1.38 20.64 12.89
C PHE A 104 -1.94 19.24 13.14
N LYS A 105 -2.61 19.08 14.29
CA LYS A 105 -3.33 17.89 14.70
C LYS A 105 -4.63 18.25 15.43
N ASP A 106 -5.53 17.28 15.55
CA ASP A 106 -6.78 17.38 16.29
C ASP A 106 -7.64 18.59 15.84
N PRO A 107 -8.13 18.64 14.58
CA PRO A 107 -9.03 19.68 14.15
C PRO A 107 -10.40 19.54 14.83
N ASP A 108 -10.85 20.62 15.43
CA ASP A 108 -12.03 20.76 16.25
C ASP A 108 -12.91 21.91 15.75
N ILE A 109 -14.22 21.77 15.81
CA ILE A 109 -15.17 22.82 15.40
C ILE A 109 -16.23 23.05 16.45
N LYS A 110 -16.67 24.30 16.54
CA LYS A 110 -17.82 24.68 17.37
C LYS A 110 -19.10 24.09 16.79
N PHE A 111 -19.78 23.28 17.59
CA PHE A 111 -21.10 22.76 17.24
C PHE A 111 -22.05 22.88 18.42
N GLY A 112 -23.31 23.23 18.15
CA GLY A 112 -24.29 23.57 19.18
C GLY A 112 -24.39 25.08 19.44
N GLY A 113 -25.54 25.53 19.94
CA GLY A 113 -25.83 26.96 20.16
C GLY A 113 -25.07 27.61 21.31
N ASP A 114 -24.29 26.82 22.07
CA ASP A 114 -23.40 27.29 23.12
C ASP A 114 -22.00 27.44 22.52
N GLY A 115 -21.59 28.67 22.21
CA GLY A 115 -20.39 29.00 21.41
C GLY A 115 -19.02 28.59 21.99
N ASN A 116 -18.99 27.67 22.95
CA ASN A 116 -17.83 27.23 23.72
C ASN A 116 -17.55 25.73 23.66
N THR A 117 -18.44 24.92 23.06
CA THR A 117 -18.21 23.46 22.94
C THR A 117 -17.61 23.12 21.58
N TYR A 118 -16.52 22.36 21.60
CA TYR A 118 -15.78 21.93 20.40
C TYR A 118 -15.87 20.42 20.24
N TYR A 119 -15.98 19.96 18.99
CA TYR A 119 -16.00 18.55 18.63
C TYR A 119 -15.00 18.29 17.52
N GLY A 120 -14.26 17.18 17.64
CA GLY A 120 -13.33 16.72 16.62
C GLY A 120 -14.02 16.53 15.28
N ASN A 121 -13.52 17.20 14.26
CA ASN A 121 -14.09 17.19 12.92
C ASN A 121 -13.00 17.38 11.87
N THR A 122 -12.77 16.33 11.08
CA THR A 122 -11.81 16.30 9.97
C THR A 122 -12.44 16.59 8.61
N THR A 123 -13.77 16.73 8.52
CA THR A 123 -14.52 16.95 7.27
C THR A 123 -14.53 18.40 6.84
N THR A 124 -14.65 19.31 7.80
CA THR A 124 -14.67 20.75 7.58
C THR A 124 -13.27 21.30 7.86
N THR A 125 -12.63 21.82 6.82
CA THR A 125 -11.24 22.27 6.85
C THR A 125 -11.12 23.79 6.82
N PHE A 126 -9.92 24.31 7.09
CA PHE A 126 -9.66 25.75 6.98
C PHE A 126 -9.98 26.24 5.56
N SER A 127 -10.73 27.34 5.49
CA SER A 127 -11.10 28.00 4.24
C SER A 127 -9.90 28.69 3.60
N THR A 128 -9.92 28.88 2.28
CA THR A 128 -8.86 29.61 1.58
C THR A 128 -8.92 31.11 1.89
N SER A 129 -7.76 31.77 1.89
CA SER A 129 -7.62 33.21 2.21
C SER A 129 -8.19 33.63 3.58
N GLU A 130 -8.19 32.76 4.58
CA GLU A 130 -8.63 33.10 5.93
C GLU A 130 -7.47 33.41 6.87
N ILE A 131 -7.74 34.16 7.94
CA ILE A 131 -6.75 34.47 8.97
C ILE A 131 -6.80 33.41 10.07
N LEU A 132 -5.67 32.74 10.28
CA LEU A 132 -5.39 31.87 11.41
C LEU A 132 -4.82 32.72 12.54
N THR A 133 -5.32 32.54 13.76
CA THR A 133 -4.82 33.24 14.96
C THR A 133 -4.48 32.24 16.05
N GLY A 134 -3.23 32.26 16.53
CA GLY A 134 -2.79 31.49 17.69
C GLY A 134 -3.31 32.10 18.99
N GLU A 135 -3.81 31.26 19.90
CA GLU A 135 -4.44 31.71 21.15
C GLU A 135 -3.43 32.13 22.22
N ASP A 136 -2.26 31.50 22.29
CA ASP A 136 -1.24 31.78 23.30
C ASP A 136 -0.15 32.74 22.77
N SER A 137 0.27 32.55 21.53
CA SER A 137 1.31 33.33 20.85
C SER A 137 0.78 34.64 20.26
N GLY A 138 -0.53 34.72 19.97
CA GLY A 138 -1.12 35.80 19.18
C GLY A 138 -0.58 35.87 17.74
N ALA A 139 0.16 34.86 17.28
CA ALA A 139 0.70 34.81 15.93
C ALA A 139 -0.44 34.71 14.92
N THR A 140 -0.34 35.47 13.84
CA THR A 140 -1.33 35.42 12.74
C THR A 140 -0.70 34.97 11.45
N ALA A 141 -1.45 34.19 10.69
CA ALA A 141 -1.09 33.77 9.34
C ALA A 141 -2.31 33.75 8.44
N THR A 142 -2.13 33.97 7.14
CA THR A 142 -3.20 33.86 6.16
C THR A 142 -3.06 32.54 5.41
N THR A 143 -4.15 31.77 5.27
CA THR A 143 -4.14 30.55 4.45
C THR A 143 -3.97 30.90 2.98
N HIS A 144 -3.36 29.99 2.21
CA HIS A 144 -3.10 30.21 0.79
C HIS A 144 -4.41 30.41 0.01
N ALA A 145 -4.36 31.19 -1.07
CA ALA A 145 -5.56 31.59 -1.80
C ALA A 145 -6.19 30.46 -2.62
N SER A 146 -5.39 29.48 -3.03
CA SER A 146 -5.80 28.40 -3.94
C SER A 146 -5.46 26.98 -3.46
N THR A 147 -4.70 26.85 -2.36
CA THR A 147 -4.30 25.54 -1.84
C THR A 147 -5.18 25.21 -0.65
N ALA A 148 -6.00 24.17 -0.78
CA ALA A 148 -6.81 23.68 0.32
C ALA A 148 -5.94 23.00 1.40
N THR A 149 -6.46 22.98 2.62
CA THR A 149 -5.89 22.23 3.73
C THR A 149 -5.92 20.73 3.43
N VAL A 150 -4.82 20.03 3.71
CA VAL A 150 -4.71 18.59 3.54
C VAL A 150 -4.71 17.94 4.92
N ILE A 151 -5.64 17.02 5.15
CA ILE A 151 -5.67 16.22 6.38
C ILE A 151 -4.69 15.06 6.24
N GLY A 152 -3.78 14.94 7.22
CA GLY A 152 -2.73 13.91 7.23
C GLY A 152 -3.20 12.60 7.87
N ASP A 153 -2.33 11.59 7.80
CA ASP A 153 -2.62 10.22 8.28
C ASP A 153 -3.02 10.18 9.76
N PHE A 154 -2.40 11.03 10.59
CA PHE A 154 -2.67 11.09 12.03
C PHE A 154 -4.14 11.41 12.33
N ASP A 155 -4.70 12.38 11.61
CA ASP A 155 -6.10 12.82 11.81
C ASP A 155 -7.08 11.95 11.01
N ASN A 156 -6.67 11.43 9.85
CA ASN A 156 -7.44 10.50 9.03
C ASN A 156 -7.59 9.11 9.67
N LYS A 157 -6.64 8.70 10.51
CA LYS A 157 -6.56 7.38 11.18
C LYS A 157 -6.41 6.19 10.24
N PHE A 158 -6.01 6.44 9.00
CA PHE A 158 -5.63 5.45 8.02
C PHE A 158 -4.39 5.92 7.29
N ILE A 159 -3.65 4.95 6.72
CA ILE A 159 -2.50 5.20 5.87
C ILE A 159 -2.89 4.79 4.45
N ASP A 160 -2.68 5.71 3.51
CA ASP A 160 -2.85 5.40 2.09
C ASP A 160 -1.69 4.53 1.61
N ILE A 161 -2.03 3.39 1.01
CA ILE A 161 -1.08 2.40 0.48
C ILE A 161 -1.15 2.42 -1.04
N ALA A 162 -0.01 2.23 -1.70
CA ALA A 162 0.01 2.13 -3.16
C ALA A 162 -0.64 0.82 -3.64
N GLU A 163 -1.42 0.89 -4.72
CA GLU A 163 -2.09 -0.26 -5.37
C GLU A 163 -1.12 -1.41 -5.74
N ALA A 164 0.18 -1.12 -5.90
CA ALA A 164 1.19 -2.15 -6.12
C ALA A 164 1.34 -3.15 -4.95
N ILE A 165 0.71 -2.90 -3.79
CA ILE A 165 0.78 -3.76 -2.62
C ILE A 165 -0.46 -4.64 -2.56
N ILE A 166 -0.26 -5.95 -2.65
CA ILE A 166 -1.34 -6.95 -2.75
C ILE A 166 -1.86 -7.32 -1.37
N GLY A 167 -0.94 -7.44 -0.41
CA GLY A 167 -1.23 -7.94 0.92
C GLY A 167 -0.32 -7.29 1.95
N VAL A 168 -0.90 -7.02 3.12
CA VAL A 168 -0.15 -6.64 4.32
C VAL A 168 -0.17 -7.86 5.24
N ARG A 169 1.02 -8.33 5.64
CA ARG A 169 1.15 -9.53 6.48
C ARG A 169 1.17 -9.19 7.96
N ARG A 170 2.03 -8.23 8.33
CA ARG A 170 2.14 -7.77 9.72
C ARG A 170 2.70 -6.36 9.78
N ILE A 171 2.40 -5.72 10.90
CA ILE A 171 3.05 -4.47 11.29
C ILE A 171 4.08 -4.81 12.35
N ILE A 172 5.28 -4.27 12.20
CA ILE A 172 6.29 -4.38 13.25
C ILE A 172 5.77 -3.56 14.42
N PRO A 173 5.64 -4.15 15.63
CA PRO A 173 5.11 -3.41 16.76
C PRO A 173 5.95 -2.17 16.99
N PHE A 174 5.28 -1.08 17.39
CA PHE A 174 5.93 0.10 17.93
C PHE A 174 6.68 -0.36 19.17
N SER A 175 7.95 -0.73 19.01
CA SER A 175 8.79 -1.05 20.17
C SER A 175 8.76 0.18 21.05
N ASP A 176 8.42 -0.01 22.33
CA ASP A 176 8.39 1.04 23.36
C ASP A 176 9.38 2.13 22.98
N ASN A 177 8.87 3.27 22.50
CA ASN A 177 9.67 4.46 22.37
C ASN A 177 9.95 4.83 23.83
N GLU A 178 10.95 4.18 24.44
CA GLU A 178 11.53 4.47 25.74
C GLU A 178 12.28 5.82 25.65
N SER A 179 11.69 6.79 24.96
CA SER A 179 11.98 8.19 25.10
C SER A 179 11.60 8.59 26.51
N SER A 180 12.64 8.61 27.34
CA SER A 180 12.79 9.42 28.56
C SER A 180 11.93 9.06 29.77
N GLY A 181 12.39 8.08 30.57
CA GLY A 181 11.99 8.07 31.99
C GLY A 181 12.41 6.91 32.90
N SER A 182 12.60 5.68 32.38
CA SER A 182 12.66 4.50 33.27
C SER A 182 13.93 3.65 33.16
N GLY A 183 15.05 4.23 32.74
CA GLY A 183 16.31 3.48 32.56
C GLY A 183 16.86 2.77 33.80
N MET A 184 16.36 3.10 35.01
CA MET A 184 16.68 2.38 36.26
C MET A 184 15.49 1.70 36.92
N PHE A 185 14.24 2.03 36.56
CA PHE A 185 13.03 1.44 37.15
C PHE A 185 12.25 0.55 36.18
N SER A 186 12.74 0.40 34.94
CA SER A 186 12.15 -0.53 34.01
C SER A 186 12.31 -1.94 34.56
N VAL A 187 11.23 -2.71 34.51
CA VAL A 187 11.19 -4.09 34.98
C VAL A 187 12.27 -4.92 34.25
N LYS A 188 12.47 -4.65 32.96
CA LYS A 188 13.52 -5.26 32.13
C LYS A 188 14.92 -4.98 32.70
N TYR A 189 15.23 -3.74 33.07
CA TYR A 189 16.55 -3.34 33.60
C TYR A 189 16.77 -3.85 35.03
N GLN A 190 15.78 -3.75 35.91
CA GLN A 190 15.85 -4.27 37.28
C GLN A 190 15.99 -5.80 37.32
N PHE A 191 15.30 -6.51 36.41
CA PHE A 191 15.46 -7.94 36.23
C PHE A 191 16.85 -8.30 35.69
N ALA A 192 17.34 -7.58 34.67
CA ALA A 192 18.70 -7.80 34.16
C ALA A 192 19.75 -7.60 35.25
N LEU A 193 19.62 -6.58 36.10
CA LEU A 193 20.52 -6.37 37.25
C LEU A 193 20.42 -7.48 38.31
N ASN A 194 19.20 -7.96 38.62
CA ASN A 194 19.00 -9.03 39.60
C ASN A 194 19.50 -10.39 39.08
N GLU A 195 19.31 -10.66 37.79
CA GLU A 195 19.68 -11.93 37.16
C GLU A 195 21.15 -11.98 36.72
N VAL A 196 21.78 -10.87 36.32
CA VAL A 196 23.23 -10.85 36.01
C VAL A 196 24.07 -11.26 37.22
N HIS A 197 23.61 -10.93 38.43
CA HIS A 197 24.24 -11.40 39.68
C HIS A 197 24.04 -12.91 39.91
N ASN A 198 22.98 -13.51 39.37
CA ASN A 198 22.61 -14.91 39.50
C ASN A 198 22.99 -15.79 38.28
N LEU A 199 23.70 -15.26 37.28
CA LEU A 199 24.21 -16.03 36.13
C LEU A 199 25.20 -17.15 36.52
N GLY A 200 25.65 -17.19 37.77
CA GLY A 200 26.38 -18.33 38.34
C GLY A 200 25.49 -19.50 38.81
N GLY A 201 24.16 -19.33 38.79
CA GLY A 201 23.15 -20.33 39.14
C GLY A 201 22.40 -20.88 37.91
N ASP A 202 21.77 -22.04 38.10
CA ASP A 202 21.11 -22.89 37.09
C ASP A 202 20.43 -22.15 35.91
N LEU A 203 21.02 -22.30 34.71
CA LEU A 203 20.59 -21.73 33.43
C LEU A 203 19.14 -22.08 33.08
N VAL A 204 18.63 -23.23 33.53
CA VAL A 204 17.25 -23.67 33.26
C VAL A 204 16.23 -22.74 33.89
N SER A 205 16.49 -22.32 35.13
CA SER A 205 15.60 -21.41 35.86
C SER A 205 15.52 -20.02 35.23
N HIS A 206 16.63 -19.56 34.67
CA HIS A 206 16.73 -18.28 33.99
C HIS A 206 15.97 -18.28 32.65
N GLU A 207 16.05 -19.36 31.87
CA GLU A 207 15.29 -19.50 30.63
C GLU A 207 13.77 -19.51 30.88
N LEU A 208 13.31 -20.26 31.89
CA LEU A 208 11.90 -20.30 32.29
C LEU A 208 11.37 -18.92 32.70
N LYS A 209 12.15 -18.14 33.45
CA LYS A 209 11.78 -16.77 33.83
C LYS A 209 11.75 -15.83 32.63
N ARG A 210 12.68 -15.96 31.68
CA ARG A 210 12.67 -15.17 30.44
C ARG A 210 11.44 -15.45 29.59
N GLN A 211 11.05 -16.72 29.43
CA GLN A 211 9.83 -17.10 28.72
C GLN A 211 8.58 -16.53 29.41
N HIS A 212 8.52 -16.59 30.74
CA HIS A 212 7.43 -16.01 31.51
C HIS A 212 7.33 -14.48 31.34
N LEU A 213 8.46 -13.77 31.35
CA LEU A 213 8.48 -12.33 31.10
C LEU A 213 8.12 -11.97 29.65
N GLN A 214 8.52 -12.78 28.67
CA GLN A 214 8.13 -12.59 27.29
C GLN A 214 6.62 -12.74 27.12
N LEU A 215 6.01 -13.75 27.74
CA LEU A 215 4.56 -13.97 27.72
C LEU A 215 3.82 -12.82 28.41
N ILE A 216 4.32 -12.34 29.55
CA ILE A 216 3.79 -11.15 30.23
C ILE A 216 3.87 -9.94 29.31
N GLY A 217 5.02 -9.73 28.66
CA GLY A 217 5.22 -8.63 27.71
C GLY A 217 4.21 -8.69 26.56
N GLU A 218 4.09 -9.84 25.91
CA GLU A 218 3.14 -10.08 24.82
C GLU A 218 1.68 -9.85 25.25
N MET A 219 1.33 -10.26 26.47
CA MET A 219 0.00 -10.04 27.04
C MET A 219 -0.31 -8.55 27.28
N PHE A 220 0.68 -7.73 27.66
CA PHE A 220 0.46 -6.32 28.01
C PHE A 220 0.65 -5.35 26.85
N THR A 221 1.62 -5.59 25.96
CA THR A 221 1.89 -4.68 24.84
C THR A 221 1.02 -5.01 23.63
N GLY A 222 0.56 -6.25 23.49
CA GLY A 222 -0.16 -6.72 22.30
C GLY A 222 0.64 -6.51 21.01
N SER A 223 0.07 -6.92 19.88
CA SER A 223 0.53 -6.49 18.55
C SER A 223 -0.56 -5.63 17.92
N PRO A 224 -0.23 -4.51 17.24
CA PRO A 224 -1.24 -3.68 16.60
C PRO A 224 -1.98 -4.52 15.54
N MET A 225 -3.30 -4.60 15.67
CA MET A 225 -4.15 -5.23 14.66
C MET A 225 -4.37 -4.24 13.51
N PHE A 226 -4.56 -4.76 12.30
CA PHE A 226 -4.82 -3.94 11.13
C PHE A 226 -5.94 -4.49 10.29
N ARG A 227 -6.59 -3.59 9.55
CA ARG A 227 -7.58 -3.93 8.54
C ARG A 227 -7.11 -3.35 7.22
N TYR A 228 -6.91 -4.22 6.24
CA TYR A 228 -6.49 -3.86 4.89
C TYR A 228 -7.45 -4.48 3.87
N ASN A 229 -7.76 -3.74 2.83
CA ASN A 229 -8.46 -4.24 1.65
C ASN A 229 -7.76 -3.68 0.41
N ARG A 230 -7.38 -4.56 -0.51
CA ARG A 230 -6.69 -4.22 -1.76
C ARG A 230 -7.43 -3.14 -2.55
N HIS A 231 -8.75 -3.23 -2.66
CA HIS A 231 -9.52 -2.26 -3.46
C HIS A 231 -9.85 -0.95 -2.73
N ALA A 232 -9.52 -0.85 -1.44
CA ALA A 232 -9.75 0.37 -0.68
C ALA A 232 -8.48 1.22 -0.54
N ASP A 233 -7.31 0.68 -0.90
CA ASP A 233 -5.99 1.31 -0.80
C ASP A 233 -5.66 1.91 0.58
N LYS A 234 -6.34 1.42 1.62
CA LYS A 234 -6.31 2.00 2.96
C LYS A 234 -5.96 0.95 3.98
N LEU A 235 -4.90 1.24 4.73
CA LEU A 235 -4.52 0.50 5.92
C LEU A 235 -5.08 1.19 7.15
N TRP A 236 -6.03 0.53 7.79
CA TRP A 236 -6.55 0.94 9.08
C TRP A 236 -5.71 0.30 10.16
N LEU A 237 -5.20 1.12 11.07
CA LEU A 237 -4.47 0.69 12.25
C LEU A 237 -5.40 0.81 13.45
N ASP A 238 -5.67 -0.32 14.10
CA ASP A 238 -6.49 -0.35 15.31
C ASP A 238 -5.59 -0.01 16.52
N ILE A 239 -5.09 1.23 16.54
CA ILE A 239 -4.21 1.80 17.57
C ILE A 239 -4.80 3.07 18.18
N THR A 240 -4.29 3.48 19.34
CA THR A 240 -4.64 4.77 19.93
C THR A 240 -3.71 5.85 19.39
N TRP A 241 -4.13 6.53 18.33
CA TRP A 241 -3.43 7.68 17.76
C TRP A 241 -3.18 8.77 18.83
N GLY A 242 -1.93 9.22 18.96
CA GLY A 242 -1.48 10.18 19.97
C GLY A 242 -1.07 9.59 21.33
N ALA A 243 -1.24 8.28 21.54
CA ALA A 243 -0.66 7.56 22.68
C ALA A 243 0.35 6.50 22.21
N ASP A 244 -0.01 5.74 21.18
CA ASP A 244 0.81 4.65 20.64
C ASP A 244 1.65 5.09 19.42
N ALA A 245 1.23 6.16 18.75
CA ALA A 245 1.90 6.70 17.58
C ALA A 245 1.70 8.22 17.48
N ASP A 246 2.79 8.97 17.32
CA ASP A 246 2.80 10.42 17.15
C ASP A 246 3.12 10.82 15.69
N ILE A 247 2.85 12.09 15.36
CA ILE A 247 3.28 12.65 14.06
C ILE A 247 4.80 12.56 13.97
N ASP A 248 5.29 12.23 12.77
CA ASP A 248 6.70 11.99 12.45
C ASP A 248 7.26 10.62 12.88
N ASP A 249 6.47 9.78 13.58
CA ASP A 249 6.86 8.39 13.85
C ASP A 249 6.85 7.54 12.57
N TRP A 250 7.73 6.53 12.57
CA TRP A 250 7.88 5.60 11.45
C TRP A 250 7.15 4.29 11.73
N ILE A 251 6.28 3.93 10.81
CA ILE A 251 5.61 2.64 10.78
C ILE A 251 6.31 1.76 9.75
N ILE A 252 6.60 0.52 10.15
CA ILE A 252 7.16 -0.48 9.26
C ILE A 252 6.16 -1.62 9.08
N VAL A 253 5.78 -1.85 7.84
CA VAL A 253 4.80 -2.85 7.44
C VAL A 253 5.47 -3.89 6.56
N GLU A 254 5.31 -5.16 6.90
CA GLU A 254 5.68 -6.28 6.02
C GLU A 254 4.53 -6.50 5.03
N CYS A 255 4.81 -6.33 3.75
CA CYS A 255 3.82 -6.41 2.68
C CYS A 255 4.36 -7.14 1.46
N ASP A 256 3.45 -7.77 0.73
CA ASP A 256 3.72 -8.38 -0.56
C ASP A 256 3.44 -7.37 -1.67
N ARG A 257 4.48 -7.07 -2.46
CA ARG A 257 4.44 -6.05 -3.52
C ARG A 257 4.51 -6.73 -4.90
N ILE A 258 3.69 -6.27 -5.83
CA ILE A 258 3.77 -6.61 -7.26
C ILE A 258 5.09 -6.09 -7.83
N LEU A 259 5.81 -6.95 -8.54
CA LEU A 259 7.01 -6.56 -9.27
C LEU A 259 6.63 -5.81 -10.55
N ASP A 260 7.19 -4.62 -10.72
CA ASP A 260 7.02 -3.83 -11.94
C ASP A 260 7.85 -4.41 -13.10
N PRO A 261 7.22 -4.84 -14.22
CA PRO A 261 7.90 -5.42 -15.38
C PRO A 261 8.74 -4.41 -16.18
N ALA A 262 8.62 -3.10 -15.93
CA ALA A 262 9.52 -2.10 -16.50
C ALA A 262 10.87 -2.08 -15.78
N THR A 263 10.87 -2.36 -14.47
CA THR A 263 12.07 -2.40 -13.63
C THR A 263 12.71 -3.79 -13.66
N TYR A 264 11.90 -4.86 -13.61
CA TYR A 264 12.35 -6.26 -13.60
C TYR A 264 12.01 -6.98 -14.90
N ALA A 265 12.89 -6.81 -15.90
CA ALA A 265 12.71 -7.36 -17.25
C ALA A 265 12.66 -8.91 -17.32
N ASP A 266 13.16 -9.60 -16.29
CA ASP A 266 13.21 -11.06 -16.25
C ASP A 266 11.81 -11.71 -16.13
N ILE A 267 10.79 -10.94 -15.70
CA ILE A 267 9.40 -11.38 -15.62
C ILE A 267 8.87 -11.84 -16.98
N TRP A 268 9.23 -11.12 -18.05
CA TRP A 268 8.88 -11.51 -19.42
C TRP A 268 9.48 -12.87 -19.82
N GLY A 269 10.52 -13.31 -19.11
CA GLY A 269 11.20 -14.58 -19.25
C GLY A 269 10.40 -15.79 -18.74
N ASP A 270 9.37 -15.57 -17.94
CA ASP A 270 8.63 -16.64 -17.28
C ASP A 270 7.90 -17.59 -18.25
N ILE A 271 7.87 -18.88 -17.91
CA ILE A 271 7.30 -19.92 -18.78
C ILE A 271 5.77 -19.82 -18.79
N PHE A 272 5.16 -19.56 -17.64
CA PHE A 272 3.73 -19.45 -17.51
C PHE A 272 3.22 -18.22 -18.25
N LEU A 273 3.80 -17.04 -17.99
CA LEU A 273 3.40 -15.80 -18.65
C LEU A 273 3.48 -15.92 -20.18
N LYS A 274 4.57 -16.51 -20.70
CA LYS A 274 4.74 -16.78 -22.13
C LYS A 274 3.67 -17.70 -22.70
N GLN A 275 3.36 -18.80 -22.01
CA GLN A 275 2.37 -19.76 -22.47
C GLN A 275 0.97 -19.16 -22.43
N TYR A 276 0.58 -18.55 -21.31
CA TYR A 276 -0.72 -17.96 -21.11
C TYR A 276 -1.02 -16.83 -22.10
N ALA A 277 -0.10 -15.88 -22.28
CA ALA A 277 -0.25 -14.83 -23.28
C ALA A 277 -0.38 -15.38 -24.71
N THR A 278 0.40 -16.40 -25.06
CA THR A 278 0.29 -17.04 -26.39
C THR A 278 -1.08 -17.69 -26.60
N LEU A 279 -1.66 -18.30 -25.56
CA LEU A 279 -3.00 -18.88 -25.63
C LEU A 279 -4.11 -17.83 -25.73
N LEU A 280 -4.00 -16.70 -25.00
CA LEU A 280 -4.94 -15.59 -25.13
C LEU A 280 -4.94 -15.02 -26.55
N LEU A 281 -3.75 -14.83 -27.14
CA LEU A 281 -3.67 -14.45 -28.56
C LEU A 281 -4.27 -15.52 -29.49
N LYS A 282 -4.06 -16.82 -29.22
CA LYS A 282 -4.67 -17.92 -30.00
C LYS A 282 -6.20 -17.86 -29.95
N LYS A 283 -6.77 -17.62 -28.77
CA LYS A 283 -8.21 -17.43 -28.56
C LYS A 283 -8.73 -16.23 -29.36
N GLN A 284 -8.05 -15.07 -29.26
CA GLN A 284 -8.45 -13.86 -30.00
C GLN A 284 -8.36 -14.06 -31.51
N TRP A 285 -7.34 -14.78 -31.99
CA TRP A 285 -7.20 -15.12 -33.40
C TRP A 285 -8.35 -16.02 -33.87
N GLY A 286 -8.69 -17.06 -33.10
CA GLY A 286 -9.87 -17.90 -33.34
C GLY A 286 -11.17 -17.10 -33.39
N GLN A 287 -11.39 -16.16 -32.45
CA GLN A 287 -12.58 -15.29 -32.44
C GLN A 287 -12.69 -14.42 -33.69
N ASN A 288 -11.58 -13.85 -34.17
CA ASN A 288 -11.59 -13.07 -35.40
C ASN A 288 -11.83 -13.96 -36.62
N LEU A 289 -11.28 -15.19 -36.64
CA LEU A 289 -11.48 -16.15 -37.73
C LEU A 289 -12.91 -16.69 -37.82
N ILE A 290 -13.60 -16.90 -36.69
CA ILE A 290 -15.02 -17.31 -36.67
C ILE A 290 -15.91 -16.28 -37.38
N LYS A 291 -15.58 -14.98 -37.32
CA LYS A 291 -16.35 -13.93 -38.02
C LYS A 291 -16.28 -14.08 -39.56
N TYR A 292 -15.28 -14.80 -40.07
CA TYR A 292 -15.11 -15.10 -41.50
C TYR A 292 -15.53 -16.54 -41.84
N GLU A 293 -16.07 -17.30 -40.88
CA GLU A 293 -16.55 -18.66 -41.08
C GLU A 293 -17.73 -18.65 -42.08
N GLY A 294 -17.54 -19.32 -43.22
CA GLY A 294 -18.51 -19.34 -44.34
C GLY A 294 -18.10 -18.52 -45.57
N MET A 295 -17.05 -17.68 -45.49
CA MET A 295 -16.46 -17.03 -46.66
C MET A 295 -15.43 -17.97 -47.29
N GLN A 296 -15.74 -18.54 -48.47
CA GLN A 296 -14.78 -19.36 -49.21
C GLN A 296 -13.66 -18.48 -49.76
N LEU A 297 -12.42 -18.72 -49.31
CA LEU A 297 -11.25 -18.17 -49.95
C LEU A 297 -11.11 -18.75 -51.38
N PRO A 298 -10.62 -17.96 -52.36
CA PRO A 298 -10.27 -18.49 -53.68
C PRO A 298 -9.21 -19.57 -53.51
N GLY A 299 -9.57 -20.84 -53.71
CA GLY A 299 -8.67 -21.98 -53.49
C GLY A 299 -9.26 -23.17 -52.72
N GLY A 300 -10.50 -23.09 -52.23
CA GLY A 300 -11.21 -24.24 -51.66
C GLY A 300 -10.75 -24.69 -50.27
N LEU A 301 -9.89 -23.90 -49.61
CA LEU A 301 -9.54 -24.09 -48.21
C LEU A 301 -10.57 -23.38 -47.32
N THR A 302 -11.28 -24.14 -46.49
CA THR A 302 -12.17 -23.59 -45.45
C THR A 302 -11.36 -23.31 -44.20
N LEU A 303 -11.51 -22.12 -43.64
CA LEU A 303 -10.77 -21.70 -42.45
C LEU A 303 -11.52 -22.20 -41.21
N ASN A 304 -10.99 -23.22 -40.53
CA ASN A 304 -11.59 -23.83 -39.33
C ASN A 304 -11.35 -22.96 -38.07
N GLY A 305 -11.86 -21.72 -38.08
CA GLY A 305 -11.70 -20.78 -36.96
C GLY A 305 -12.30 -21.27 -35.65
N ARG A 306 -13.40 -22.05 -35.72
CA ARG A 306 -14.10 -22.57 -34.54
C ARG A 306 -13.29 -23.63 -33.78
N GLN A 307 -12.66 -24.56 -34.49
CA GLN A 307 -11.81 -25.57 -33.86
C GLN A 307 -10.62 -24.92 -33.13
N LEU A 308 -10.00 -23.89 -33.75
CA LEU A 308 -8.90 -23.16 -33.14
C LEU A 308 -9.31 -22.46 -31.83
N TYR A 309 -10.52 -21.90 -31.79
CA TYR A 309 -11.07 -21.26 -30.60
C TYR A 309 -11.34 -22.27 -29.48
N ASP A 310 -12.00 -23.38 -29.80
CA ASP A 310 -12.35 -24.41 -28.81
C ASP A 310 -11.08 -25.07 -28.22
N ASP A 311 -10.06 -25.31 -29.04
CA ASP A 311 -8.75 -25.80 -28.61
C ASP A 311 -8.07 -24.78 -27.67
N ALA A 312 -8.11 -23.49 -28.02
CA ALA A 312 -7.51 -22.43 -27.19
C ALA A 312 -8.19 -22.31 -25.82
N VAL A 313 -9.53 -22.38 -25.76
CA VAL A 313 -10.28 -22.33 -24.48
C VAL A 313 -9.92 -23.51 -23.58
N THR A 314 -9.78 -24.71 -24.15
CA THR A 314 -9.42 -25.92 -23.39
C THR A 314 -8.00 -25.84 -22.83
N GLU A 315 -7.04 -25.37 -23.63
CA GLU A 315 -5.66 -25.15 -23.20
C GLU A 315 -5.57 -24.07 -22.11
N ILE A 316 -6.34 -22.98 -22.22
CA ILE A 316 -6.39 -21.90 -21.21
C ILE A 316 -6.87 -22.47 -19.87
N ALA A 317 -7.98 -23.20 -19.86
CA ALA A 317 -8.52 -23.79 -18.63
C ALA A 317 -7.51 -24.74 -17.95
N THR A 318 -6.76 -25.51 -18.75
CA THR A 318 -5.72 -26.41 -18.23
C THR A 318 -4.57 -25.64 -17.59
N ILE A 319 -4.14 -24.53 -18.20
CA ILE A 319 -3.08 -23.68 -17.66
C ILE A 319 -3.53 -22.97 -16.38
N GLU A 320 -4.77 -22.46 -16.34
CA GLU A 320 -5.35 -21.82 -15.16
C GLU A 320 -5.44 -22.80 -13.97
N GLU A 321 -5.87 -24.04 -14.21
CA GLU A 321 -5.92 -25.09 -13.17
C GLU A 321 -4.51 -25.45 -12.66
N GLN A 322 -3.55 -25.62 -13.57
CA GLN A 322 -2.16 -25.89 -13.19
C GLN A 322 -1.54 -24.74 -12.38
N MET A 323 -1.98 -23.52 -12.63
CA MET A 323 -1.49 -22.35 -11.93
C MET A 323 -1.94 -22.34 -10.47
N GLN A 324 -3.26 -22.47 -10.25
CA GLN A 324 -3.85 -22.52 -8.91
C GLN A 324 -3.22 -23.64 -8.08
N LEU A 325 -2.98 -24.81 -8.68
CA LEU A 325 -2.42 -25.95 -7.95
C LEU A 325 -0.92 -25.85 -7.63
N ARG A 326 -0.12 -25.14 -8.46
CA ARG A 326 1.35 -25.18 -8.36
C ARG A 326 1.99 -23.89 -7.86
N TYR A 327 1.33 -22.75 -8.06
CA TYR A 327 1.94 -21.43 -7.90
C TYR A 327 1.14 -20.50 -6.98
N GLU A 328 -0.02 -20.93 -6.48
CA GLU A 328 -0.73 -20.18 -5.45
C GLU A 328 0.15 -20.12 -4.19
N LEU A 329 0.44 -18.90 -3.73
CA LEU A 329 1.03 -18.67 -2.43
C LEU A 329 0.21 -19.46 -1.40
N PRO A 330 0.82 -20.18 -0.45
CA PRO A 330 0.06 -20.88 0.55
C PRO A 330 -0.90 -19.88 1.20
N VAL A 331 -2.20 -20.19 1.17
CA VAL A 331 -3.17 -19.48 2.00
C VAL A 331 -2.65 -19.64 3.41
N ASP A 332 -2.03 -18.59 3.95
CA ASP A 332 -1.53 -18.54 5.32
C ASP A 332 -2.77 -18.57 6.22
N HIS A 333 -3.29 -19.78 6.41
CA HIS A 333 -4.27 -20.09 7.43
C HIS A 333 -3.46 -19.96 8.71
N LEU A 334 -3.47 -18.75 9.27
CA LEU A 334 -2.96 -18.48 10.60
C LEU A 334 -3.82 -19.30 11.58
N ILE A 335 -3.48 -20.58 11.72
CA ILE A 335 -3.89 -21.43 12.81
C ILE A 335 -2.88 -21.16 13.91
N GLY A 336 -3.26 -20.28 14.82
CA GLY A 336 -2.50 -19.92 16.01
C GLY A 336 -3.29 -18.92 16.81
#